data_AF-A0A3D3HAD9-F1
#
_entry.id   AF-A0A3D3HAD9-F1
#
_cell.length_a   1.000
_cell.length_b   1.000
_cell.length_c   1.000
_cell.angle_alpha   90.00
_cell.angle_beta   90.00
_cell.angle_gamma   90.00
#
_symmetry.space_group_name_H-M   'P 1'
#
loop_
_entity.id
_entity.type
_entity.pdbx_description
1 polymer ?
#
loop_
_entity_poly.entity_id
_entity_poly.type
_entity_poly.pdbx_seq_one_letter_code
_entity_poly.pdbx_strand_id
1 'polypeptide(L)'
;MRKRKSRIQDIKELTDLLPKHSYSGEGNPMEPVNLIIIGNKRFLVSHFKQHGWYRADKIGAVSLSKALVAAIFDRSYRAGPMADSYLAGHHFTLAFEKPTKADTFRRRHHLRLWRTPYKIMGRRVWAGTVSYDRAAGTHDGVLPTHHIAPTLSWEEGFLAGSLGINRPRHLTLDEPYKGELNNGDTYDYDGKALVLDLSGFELS
;
A
#
# COMPACT_ATOMS: atom_id res chain seq x y z
N MET A 1 -19.72 23.05 -12.05
CA MET A 1 -18.64 22.55 -11.18
C MET A 1 -19.20 22.20 -9.80
N ARG A 2 -19.39 20.91 -9.50
CA ARG A 2 -19.85 20.47 -8.16
C ARG A 2 -18.66 20.57 -7.20
N LYS A 3 -18.73 21.44 -6.17
CA LYS A 3 -17.68 21.53 -5.14
C LYS A 3 -17.47 20.14 -4.54
N ARG A 4 -16.31 19.50 -4.79
CA ARG A 4 -15.98 18.20 -4.20
C ARG A 4 -16.00 18.34 -2.67
N LYS A 5 -16.88 17.58 -2.01
CA LYS A 5 -17.04 17.56 -0.55
C LYS A 5 -15.73 17.06 0.07
N SER A 6 -14.93 17.97 0.64
CA SER A 6 -13.64 17.60 1.26
C SER A 6 -13.79 17.15 2.72
N ARG A 7 -14.93 17.43 3.33
CA ARG A 7 -15.29 17.02 4.69
C ARG A 7 -16.31 15.90 4.64
N ILE A 8 -15.91 14.74 5.12
CA ILE A 8 -16.70 13.52 5.20
C ILE A 8 -17.14 13.32 6.66
N GLN A 9 -18.40 12.94 6.87
CA GLN A 9 -18.94 12.70 8.22
C GLN A 9 -18.96 11.20 8.52
N ASP A 10 -19.41 10.38 7.58
CA ASP A 10 -19.43 8.93 7.69
C ASP A 10 -18.38 8.32 6.76
N ILE A 11 -17.59 7.38 7.29
CA ILE A 11 -16.59 6.64 6.52
C ILE A 11 -17.21 5.89 5.33
N LYS A 12 -18.49 5.51 5.40
CA LYS A 12 -19.22 4.86 4.30
C LYS A 12 -19.33 5.75 3.06
N GLU A 13 -19.28 7.07 3.21
CA GLU A 13 -19.25 7.98 2.06
C GLU A 13 -17.97 7.77 1.21
N LEU A 14 -16.90 7.18 1.76
CA LEU A 14 -15.66 6.93 1.02
C LEU A 14 -15.82 5.87 -0.07
N THR A 15 -16.80 4.97 0.05
CA THR A 15 -17.06 3.91 -0.94
C THR A 15 -17.27 4.47 -2.35
N ASP A 16 -18.01 5.57 -2.47
CA ASP A 16 -18.29 6.21 -3.76
C ASP A 16 -17.22 7.24 -4.19
N LEU A 17 -16.31 7.59 -3.28
CA LEU A 17 -15.42 8.74 -3.42
C LEU A 17 -13.96 8.38 -3.67
N LEU A 18 -13.52 7.21 -3.22
CA LEU A 18 -12.15 6.75 -3.40
C LEU A 18 -11.98 6.06 -4.77
N PRO A 19 -10.87 6.33 -5.48
CA PRO A 19 -10.51 5.52 -6.63
C PRO A 19 -10.27 4.08 -6.17
N LYS A 20 -10.70 3.12 -6.98
CA LYS A 20 -10.67 1.69 -6.60
C LYS A 20 -9.36 0.98 -6.99
N HIS A 21 -8.65 1.49 -8.00
CA HIS A 21 -7.43 0.88 -8.52
C HIS A 21 -6.30 1.89 -8.64
N SER A 22 -5.09 1.41 -8.35
CA SER A 22 -3.85 2.08 -8.73
C SER A 22 -3.39 1.63 -10.11
N TYR A 23 -2.53 2.43 -10.74
CA TYR A 23 -2.03 2.21 -12.09
C TYR A 23 -0.53 2.47 -12.17
N SER A 24 0.17 1.80 -13.09
CA SER A 24 1.57 2.09 -13.40
C SER A 24 1.71 3.41 -14.17
N GLY A 25 2.95 3.86 -14.43
CA GLY A 25 3.20 5.04 -15.25
C GLY A 25 2.69 4.90 -16.70
N GLU A 26 2.63 3.66 -17.20
CA GLU A 26 2.12 3.29 -18.52
C GLU A 26 0.59 3.15 -18.55
N GLY A 27 -0.09 3.35 -17.42
CA GLY A 27 -1.55 3.29 -17.32
C GLY A 27 -2.12 1.89 -17.13
N ASN A 28 -1.27 0.90 -16.87
CA ASN A 28 -1.71 -0.46 -16.63
C ASN A 28 -2.23 -0.64 -15.19
N PRO A 29 -3.28 -1.45 -14.95
CA PRO A 29 -3.77 -1.73 -13.60
C PRO A 29 -2.69 -2.31 -12.69
N MET A 30 -2.68 -1.85 -11.45
CA MET A 30 -1.87 -2.39 -10.35
C MET A 30 -2.80 -2.90 -9.24
N GLU A 31 -2.33 -2.99 -7.99
CA GLU A 31 -3.14 -3.45 -6.87
C GLU A 31 -4.36 -2.53 -6.65
N PRO A 32 -5.53 -3.10 -6.29
CA PRO A 32 -6.68 -2.32 -5.89
C PRO A 32 -6.45 -1.67 -4.54
N VAL A 33 -7.19 -0.59 -4.29
CA VAL A 33 -7.21 0.06 -2.97
C VAL A 33 -7.86 -0.90 -1.97
N ASN A 34 -7.02 -1.48 -1.12
CA ASN A 34 -7.41 -2.37 -0.03
C ASN A 34 -7.00 -1.78 1.34
N LEU A 35 -6.69 -0.48 1.40
CA LEU A 35 -6.30 0.17 2.64
C LEU A 35 -6.80 1.61 2.69
N ILE A 36 -7.38 1.96 3.84
CA ILE A 36 -7.78 3.32 4.20
C ILE A 36 -7.14 3.65 5.54
N ILE A 37 -6.39 4.74 5.60
CA ILE A 37 -5.82 5.24 6.86
C ILE A 37 -6.37 6.62 7.17
N ILE A 38 -6.78 6.82 8.41
CA ILE A 38 -7.16 8.13 8.95
C ILE A 38 -6.06 8.59 9.90
N GLY A 39 -5.39 9.68 9.58
CA GLY A 39 -4.24 10.11 10.38
C GLY A 39 -3.39 11.21 9.75
N ASN A 40 -2.49 11.78 10.53
CA ASN A 40 -1.57 12.81 10.04
C ASN A 40 -0.25 12.19 9.55
N LYS A 41 0.33 12.74 8.47
CA LYS A 41 1.53 12.20 7.81
C LYS A 41 2.68 11.91 8.78
N ARG A 42 2.95 12.83 9.72
CA ARG A 42 4.09 12.73 10.66
C ARG A 42 3.89 11.54 11.60
N PHE A 43 2.69 11.41 12.16
CA PHE A 43 2.34 10.30 13.04
C PHE A 43 2.36 8.96 12.30
N LEU A 44 1.82 8.89 11.08
CA LEU A 44 1.89 7.67 10.28
C LEU A 44 3.33 7.19 10.11
N VAL A 45 4.23 8.07 9.65
CA VAL A 45 5.65 7.72 9.46
C VAL A 45 6.30 7.23 10.77
N SER A 46 6.02 7.91 11.89
CA SER A 46 6.56 7.51 13.20
C SER A 46 6.00 6.16 13.66
N HIS A 47 4.69 5.95 13.54
CA HIS A 47 4.00 4.75 13.99
C HIS A 47 4.45 3.54 13.17
N PHE A 48 4.44 3.62 11.84
CA PHE A 48 4.97 2.56 10.97
C PHE A 48 6.41 2.20 11.31
N LYS A 49 7.28 3.20 11.53
CA LYS A 49 8.68 2.96 11.93
C LYS A 49 8.80 2.20 13.25
N GLN A 50 8.00 2.55 14.26
CA GLN A 50 7.99 1.87 15.57
C GLN A 50 7.59 0.40 15.45
N HIS A 51 6.73 0.08 14.47
CA HIS A 51 6.29 -1.29 14.17
C HIS A 51 7.15 -2.00 13.11
N GLY A 52 8.36 -1.49 12.84
CA GLY A 52 9.32 -2.12 11.95
C GLY A 52 8.95 -2.06 10.46
N TRP A 53 8.14 -1.08 10.06
CA TRP A 53 7.93 -0.69 8.67
C TRP A 53 8.86 0.46 8.31
N TYR A 54 9.72 0.25 7.33
CA TYR A 54 10.74 1.20 6.89
C TYR A 54 10.21 1.99 5.70
N ARG A 55 10.49 3.28 5.65
CA ARG A 55 10.11 4.09 4.49
C ARG A 55 10.95 3.67 3.28
N ALA A 56 10.30 3.41 2.15
CA ALA A 56 10.98 3.09 0.91
C ALA A 56 11.89 4.24 0.46
N ASP A 57 13.09 3.91 0.01
CA ASP A 57 14.01 4.86 -0.61
C ASP A 57 13.43 5.36 -1.95
N LYS A 58 13.80 6.58 -2.33
CA LYS A 58 13.46 7.09 -3.66
C LYS A 58 14.20 6.29 -4.73
N ILE A 59 13.57 6.11 -5.89
CA ILE A 59 14.24 5.59 -7.07
C ILE A 59 15.38 6.56 -7.45
N GLY A 60 16.59 6.01 -7.58
CA GLY A 60 17.81 6.71 -7.99
C GLY A 60 18.94 5.71 -8.23
N ALA A 61 20.03 6.14 -8.87
CA ALA A 61 21.10 5.23 -9.29
C ALA A 61 21.65 4.35 -8.14
N VAL A 62 21.83 4.94 -6.95
CA VAL A 62 22.36 4.22 -5.77
C VAL A 62 21.35 3.23 -5.19
N SER A 63 20.08 3.61 -5.08
CA SER A 63 19.05 2.71 -4.54
C SER A 63 18.76 1.58 -5.52
N LEU A 64 18.78 1.84 -6.82
CA LEU A 64 18.65 0.84 -7.88
C LEU A 64 19.82 -0.15 -7.88
N SER A 65 21.07 0.33 -7.82
CA SER A 65 22.23 -0.57 -7.77
C SER A 65 22.22 -1.45 -6.52
N LYS A 66 21.82 -0.88 -5.38
CA LYS A 66 21.69 -1.62 -4.12
C LYS A 66 20.55 -2.64 -4.19
N ALA A 67 19.40 -2.28 -4.78
CA ALA A 67 18.27 -3.19 -5.00
C ALA A 67 18.66 -4.37 -5.90
N LEU A 68 19.39 -4.11 -6.99
CA LEU A 68 19.86 -5.15 -7.91
C LEU A 68 20.79 -6.14 -7.21
N VAL A 69 21.80 -5.64 -6.48
CA VAL A 69 22.72 -6.49 -5.70
C VAL A 69 21.94 -7.27 -4.63
N ALA A 70 21.01 -6.62 -3.93
CA ALA A 70 20.22 -7.27 -2.90
C ALA A 70 19.31 -8.38 -3.47
N ALA A 71 18.72 -8.16 -4.64
CA ALA A 71 17.95 -9.17 -5.34
C ALA A 71 18.83 -10.34 -5.79
N ILE A 72 19.95 -10.10 -6.48
CA ILE A 72 20.82 -11.17 -7.01
C ILE A 72 21.36 -12.05 -5.88
N PHE A 73 21.87 -11.43 -4.81
CA PHE A 73 22.55 -12.14 -3.71
C PHE A 73 21.64 -12.44 -2.51
N ASP A 74 20.32 -12.28 -2.65
CA ASP A 74 19.32 -12.50 -1.60
C ASP A 74 19.64 -11.77 -0.28
N ARG A 75 20.21 -10.56 -0.39
CA ARG A 75 20.61 -9.73 0.77
C ARG A 75 19.45 -8.90 1.28
N SER A 76 19.54 -8.50 2.55
CA SER A 76 18.60 -7.53 3.13
C SER A 76 18.76 -6.14 2.51
N TYR A 77 17.64 -5.54 2.15
CA TYR A 77 17.51 -4.10 1.94
C TYR A 77 16.11 -3.66 2.35
N ARG A 78 15.96 -3.42 3.66
CA ARG A 78 14.67 -3.15 4.31
C ARG A 78 13.94 -1.89 3.85
N ALA A 79 14.63 -0.97 3.18
CA ALA A 79 14.08 0.29 2.67
C ALA A 79 14.17 0.37 1.14
N GLY A 80 14.09 -0.79 0.47
CA GLY A 80 14.16 -0.89 -0.98
C GLY A 80 13.26 0.10 -1.71
N PRO A 81 13.67 0.61 -2.88
CA PRO A 81 12.80 1.43 -3.71
C PRO A 81 11.64 0.59 -4.25
N MET A 82 10.48 1.21 -4.38
CA MET A 82 9.30 0.62 -5.03
C MET A 82 9.07 1.26 -6.39
N ALA A 83 8.59 0.46 -7.35
CA ALA A 83 8.11 0.96 -8.63
C ALA A 83 7.01 2.02 -8.44
N ASP A 84 6.97 2.98 -9.38
CA ASP A 84 5.99 4.04 -9.38
C ASP A 84 4.57 3.50 -9.52
N SER A 85 3.64 4.12 -8.80
CA SER A 85 2.22 3.76 -8.83
C SER A 85 1.37 5.00 -8.58
N TYR A 86 0.26 5.09 -9.32
CA TYR A 86 -0.57 6.27 -9.42
C TYR A 86 -2.00 5.96 -9.05
N LEU A 87 -2.61 6.81 -8.22
CA LEU A 87 -4.01 6.73 -7.85
C LEU A 87 -4.71 8.01 -8.31
N ALA A 88 -5.65 7.89 -9.25
CA ALA A 88 -6.30 9.02 -9.92
C ALA A 88 -5.29 10.08 -10.43
N GLY A 89 -4.21 9.61 -11.08
CA GLY A 89 -3.16 10.47 -11.66
C GLY A 89 -2.15 11.02 -10.66
N HIS A 90 -2.25 10.70 -9.37
CA HIS A 90 -1.30 11.15 -8.36
C HIS A 90 -0.34 10.03 -7.97
N HIS A 91 0.97 10.31 -7.99
CA HIS A 91 2.00 9.41 -7.46
C HIS A 91 1.82 9.18 -5.96
N PHE A 92 2.21 8.01 -5.45
CA PHE A 92 2.10 7.71 -4.02
C PHE A 92 2.85 8.76 -3.18
N THR A 93 2.29 9.12 -2.04
CA THR A 93 2.89 10.14 -1.16
C THR A 93 3.84 9.54 -0.13
N LEU A 94 3.56 8.30 0.28
CA LEU A 94 4.38 7.51 1.19
C LEU A 94 4.40 6.06 0.67
N ALA A 95 5.52 5.39 0.89
CA ALA A 95 5.70 3.97 0.64
C ALA A 95 6.51 3.37 1.80
N PHE A 96 6.13 2.18 2.25
CA PHE A 96 6.74 1.47 3.35
C PHE A 96 6.94 0.00 3.04
N GLU A 97 8.02 -0.52 3.58
CA GLU A 97 8.54 -1.86 3.41
C GLU A 97 8.64 -2.52 4.79
N LYS A 98 8.20 -3.77 4.92
CA LYS A 98 8.50 -4.57 6.11
C LYS A 98 9.16 -5.89 5.70
N PRO A 99 10.37 -6.18 6.21
CA PRO A 99 11.03 -7.45 5.91
C PRO A 99 10.25 -8.61 6.54
N THR A 100 10.27 -9.75 5.86
CA THR A 100 9.87 -11.04 6.45
C THR A 100 10.91 -11.52 7.46
N LYS A 101 10.64 -12.64 8.14
CA LYS A 101 11.63 -13.32 9.00
C LYS A 101 12.92 -13.70 8.27
N ALA A 102 12.85 -13.95 6.95
CA ALA A 102 14.02 -14.26 6.14
C ALA A 102 14.91 -13.03 5.88
N ASP A 103 14.36 -11.82 6.04
CA ASP A 103 15.06 -10.53 5.86
C ASP A 103 15.78 -10.42 4.51
N THR A 104 15.11 -10.81 3.42
CA THR A 104 15.65 -10.72 2.06
C THR A 104 14.89 -9.70 1.23
N PHE A 105 15.57 -9.09 0.25
CA PHE A 105 14.94 -8.14 -0.68
C PHE A 105 13.83 -8.79 -1.53
N ARG A 106 13.89 -10.11 -1.74
CA ARG A 106 12.92 -10.82 -2.57
C ARG A 106 11.58 -11.07 -1.88
N ARG A 107 11.51 -10.96 -0.55
CA ARG A 107 10.33 -11.31 0.25
C ARG A 107 10.03 -10.25 1.31
N ARG A 108 9.12 -9.35 0.97
CA ARG A 108 8.83 -8.15 1.76
C ARG A 108 7.35 -7.78 1.65
N HIS A 109 6.86 -7.11 2.68
CA HIS A 109 5.52 -6.56 2.72
C HIS A 109 5.57 -5.11 2.25
N HIS A 110 4.71 -4.76 1.31
CA HIS A 110 4.65 -3.46 0.66
C HIS A 110 3.40 -2.71 1.06
N LEU A 111 3.56 -1.42 1.34
CA LEU A 111 2.45 -0.53 1.65
C LEU A 111 2.65 0.82 0.95
N ARG A 112 1.72 1.21 0.08
CA ARG A 112 1.71 2.52 -0.60
C ARG A 112 0.53 3.35 -0.10
N LEU A 113 0.74 4.64 0.12
CA LEU A 113 -0.30 5.58 0.55
C LEU A 113 -0.36 6.83 -0.32
N TRP A 114 -1.55 7.12 -0.80
CA TRP A 114 -1.90 8.34 -1.52
C TRP A 114 -2.67 9.28 -0.62
N ARG A 115 -2.26 10.54 -0.62
CA ARG A 115 -2.99 11.60 0.09
C ARG A 115 -4.27 11.93 -0.68
N THR A 116 -5.42 11.69 -0.05
CA THR A 116 -6.72 12.07 -0.63
C THR A 116 -7.08 13.53 -0.31
N PRO A 117 -8.01 14.17 -1.04
CA PRO A 117 -8.54 15.47 -0.65
C PRO A 117 -9.43 15.43 0.60
N TYR A 118 -9.89 14.24 1.00
CA TYR A 118 -10.90 14.03 2.03
C TYR A 118 -10.35 14.11 3.45
N LYS A 119 -11.23 14.49 4.37
CA LYS A 119 -11.01 14.50 5.81
C LYS A 119 -12.23 13.98 6.56
N ILE A 120 -12.01 13.16 7.57
CA ILE A 120 -13.03 12.72 8.54
C ILE A 120 -12.68 13.36 9.89
N MET A 121 -13.64 14.04 10.52
CA MET A 121 -13.42 14.78 11.79
C MET A 121 -12.17 15.70 11.76
N GLY A 122 -11.86 16.28 10.60
CA GLY A 122 -10.67 17.13 10.41
C GLY A 122 -9.35 16.38 10.20
N ARG A 123 -9.32 15.05 10.35
CA ARG A 123 -8.16 14.19 10.11
C ARG A 123 -8.09 13.77 8.65
N ARG A 124 -6.88 13.68 8.09
CA ARG A 124 -6.65 13.34 6.68
C ARG A 124 -6.99 11.88 6.45
N VAL A 125 -7.72 11.61 5.36
CA VAL A 125 -7.90 10.26 4.81
C VAL A 125 -6.80 9.98 3.80
N TRP A 126 -6.24 8.78 3.85
CA TRP A 126 -5.28 8.22 2.91
C TRP A 126 -5.90 6.98 2.30
N ALA A 127 -5.82 6.86 0.98
CA ALA A 127 -6.09 5.62 0.28
C ALA A 127 -4.76 4.90 0.08
N GLY A 128 -4.76 3.58 0.09
CA GLY A 128 -3.55 2.80 0.04
C GLY A 128 -3.73 1.43 -0.57
N THR A 129 -2.59 0.84 -0.88
CA THR A 129 -2.47 -0.57 -1.24
C THR A 129 -1.51 -1.23 -0.27
N VAL A 130 -1.83 -2.46 0.14
CA VAL A 130 -0.94 -3.34 0.89
C VAL A 130 -0.88 -4.69 0.19
N SER A 131 0.33 -5.16 -0.08
CA SER A 131 0.58 -6.42 -0.80
C SER A 131 1.84 -7.09 -0.26
N TYR A 132 1.90 -8.43 -0.33
CA TYR A 132 3.10 -9.18 0.05
C TYR A 132 3.81 -9.68 -1.18
N ASP A 133 5.07 -9.29 -1.34
CA ASP A 133 5.94 -9.84 -2.37
C ASP A 133 6.45 -11.22 -1.95
N ARG A 134 5.99 -12.27 -2.62
CA ARG A 134 6.43 -13.66 -2.43
C ARG A 134 7.74 -13.97 -3.15
N ALA A 135 8.08 -13.23 -4.19
CA ALA A 135 9.36 -13.34 -4.89
C ALA A 135 9.70 -12.03 -5.63
N ALA A 136 11.00 -11.77 -5.77
CA ALA A 136 11.50 -10.79 -6.73
C ALA A 136 12.50 -11.48 -7.66
N GLY A 137 12.29 -11.36 -8.98
CA GLY A 137 13.10 -11.98 -10.02
C GLY A 137 13.51 -10.97 -11.10
N THR A 138 14.43 -11.31 -12.00
CA THR A 138 14.79 -10.44 -13.14
C THR A 138 13.95 -10.84 -14.35
N HIS A 139 12.99 -10.01 -14.76
CA HIS A 139 12.46 -10.02 -16.13
C HIS A 139 12.22 -8.59 -16.62
N ASP A 140 12.68 -8.33 -17.85
CA ASP A 140 12.46 -7.16 -18.73
C ASP A 140 12.56 -5.73 -18.15
N GLY A 141 13.16 -5.54 -16.97
CA GLY A 141 13.26 -4.22 -16.34
C GLY A 141 14.50 -4.01 -15.47
N VAL A 142 14.76 -2.73 -15.14
CA VAL A 142 15.83 -2.29 -14.23
C VAL A 142 15.53 -2.67 -12.76
N LEU A 143 14.25 -2.87 -12.43
CA LEU A 143 13.79 -3.34 -11.14
C LEU A 143 13.42 -4.82 -11.20
N PRO A 144 13.68 -5.60 -10.14
CA PRO A 144 13.17 -6.95 -10.03
C PRO A 144 11.64 -6.99 -10.18
N THR A 145 11.13 -7.89 -11.01
CA THR A 145 9.72 -8.19 -11.16
C THR A 145 9.20 -8.79 -9.84
N HIS A 146 8.25 -8.12 -9.21
CA HIS A 146 7.71 -8.45 -7.91
C HIS A 146 6.48 -9.33 -8.05
N HIS A 147 6.51 -10.53 -7.45
CA HIS A 147 5.35 -11.41 -7.42
C HIS A 147 4.58 -11.17 -6.13
N ILE A 148 3.30 -10.80 -6.19
CA ILE A 148 2.47 -10.55 -5.00
C ILE A 148 1.69 -11.80 -4.59
N ALA A 149 1.46 -12.04 -3.31
CA ALA A 149 0.57 -13.11 -2.85
C ALA A 149 -0.88 -12.91 -3.39
N PRO A 150 -1.59 -14.00 -3.69
CA PRO A 150 -2.84 -13.90 -4.41
C PRO A 150 -3.93 -13.27 -3.54
N THR A 151 -3.99 -13.57 -2.25
CA THR A 151 -5.11 -13.13 -1.44
C THR A 151 -4.77 -11.87 -0.65
N LEU A 152 -5.33 -10.73 -1.07
CA LEU A 152 -5.03 -9.41 -0.48
C LEU A 152 -5.48 -9.28 0.98
N SER A 153 -6.57 -9.93 1.38
CA SER A 153 -7.09 -9.87 2.75
C SER A 153 -6.17 -10.50 3.81
N TRP A 154 -5.30 -11.44 3.41
CA TRP A 154 -4.26 -11.95 4.31
C TRP A 154 -3.26 -10.85 4.66
N GLU A 155 -2.92 -10.01 3.69
CA GLU A 155 -1.95 -8.94 3.89
C GLU A 155 -2.55 -7.79 4.72
N GLU A 156 -3.84 -7.51 4.55
CA GLU A 156 -4.59 -6.63 5.46
C GLU A 156 -4.52 -7.12 6.91
N GLY A 157 -4.78 -8.41 7.13
CA GLY A 157 -4.67 -9.04 8.45
C GLY A 157 -3.25 -8.97 9.02
N PHE A 158 -2.23 -9.23 8.18
CA PHE A 158 -0.83 -9.12 8.57
C PHE A 158 -0.47 -7.68 8.98
N LEU A 159 -0.88 -6.69 8.19
CA LEU A 159 -0.67 -5.28 8.49
C LEU A 159 -1.29 -4.92 9.84
N ALA A 160 -2.58 -5.23 10.05
CA ALA A 160 -3.27 -4.97 11.31
C ALA A 160 -2.54 -5.62 12.51
N GLY A 161 -2.19 -6.91 12.39
CA GLY A 161 -1.46 -7.63 13.44
C GLY A 161 -0.07 -7.03 13.71
N SER A 162 0.66 -6.61 12.67
CA SER A 162 1.98 -5.98 12.82
C SER A 162 1.94 -4.64 13.57
N LEU A 163 0.79 -3.95 13.51
CA LEU A 163 0.52 -2.70 14.22
C LEU A 163 -0.11 -2.94 15.61
N GLY A 164 -0.32 -4.19 16.03
CA GLY A 164 -0.95 -4.53 17.30
C GLY A 164 -2.48 -4.33 17.31
N ILE A 165 -3.12 -4.28 16.14
CA ILE A 165 -4.55 -4.06 16.00
C ILE A 165 -5.27 -5.40 15.95
N ASN A 166 -5.93 -5.74 17.05
CA ASN A 166 -6.59 -7.04 17.23
C ASN A 166 -8.02 -7.12 16.64
N ARG A 167 -8.62 -5.97 16.31
CA ARG A 167 -10.00 -5.88 15.77
C ARG A 167 -10.01 -4.97 14.54
N PRO A 168 -9.48 -5.45 13.39
CA PRO A 168 -9.48 -4.66 12.16
C PRO A 168 -10.92 -4.38 11.70
N ARG A 169 -11.17 -3.14 11.27
CA ARG A 169 -12.42 -2.75 10.61
C ARG A 169 -12.20 -2.74 9.11
N HIS A 170 -13.23 -3.02 8.34
CA HIS A 170 -13.17 -2.98 6.87
C HIS A 170 -14.30 -2.14 6.32
N LEU A 171 -14.08 -1.52 5.16
CA LEU A 171 -15.09 -0.85 4.37
C LEU A 171 -15.21 -1.56 3.01
N THR A 172 -16.43 -1.90 2.61
CA THR A 172 -16.68 -2.41 1.25
C THR A 172 -16.53 -1.26 0.25
N LEU A 173 -15.61 -1.41 -0.69
CA LEU A 173 -15.34 -0.45 -1.77
C LEU A 173 -15.82 -0.97 -3.13
N ASP A 174 -15.89 -2.29 -3.31
CA ASP A 174 -16.31 -2.90 -4.56
C ASP A 174 -16.93 -4.29 -4.34
N GLU A 175 -17.41 -4.88 -5.42
CA GLU A 175 -17.73 -6.31 -5.47
C GLU A 175 -16.44 -7.16 -5.49
N PRO A 176 -16.46 -8.40 -4.97
CA PRO A 176 -15.32 -9.31 -5.06
C PRO A 176 -14.98 -9.67 -6.52
N TYR A 177 -13.69 -9.75 -6.84
CA TYR A 177 -13.23 -10.17 -8.16
C TYR A 177 -11.80 -10.75 -8.13
N LYS A 178 -11.42 -11.41 -9.24
CA LYS A 178 -10.04 -11.81 -9.51
C LYS A 178 -9.39 -10.83 -10.47
N GLY A 179 -8.22 -10.32 -10.11
CA GLY A 179 -7.44 -9.43 -10.95
C GLY A 179 -6.13 -10.06 -11.40
N GLU A 180 -5.50 -9.41 -12.38
CA GLU A 180 -4.20 -9.77 -12.91
C GLU A 180 -3.33 -8.50 -13.01
N LEU A 181 -2.07 -8.63 -12.60
CA LEU A 181 -1.05 -7.60 -12.74
C LEU A 181 -0.29 -7.78 -14.06
N ASN A 182 0.43 -6.75 -14.51
CA ASN A 182 1.16 -6.80 -15.79
C ASN A 182 2.24 -7.88 -15.91
N ASN A 183 2.71 -8.40 -14.80
CA ASN A 183 3.66 -9.50 -14.77
C ASN A 183 2.98 -10.89 -14.78
N GLY A 184 1.66 -10.94 -15.01
CA GLY A 184 0.86 -12.18 -15.03
C GLY A 184 0.46 -12.69 -13.65
N ASP A 185 0.82 -11.98 -12.57
CA ASP A 185 0.41 -12.37 -11.22
C ASP A 185 -1.08 -12.13 -11.03
N THR A 186 -1.78 -13.16 -10.55
CA THR A 186 -3.20 -13.05 -10.20
C THR A 186 -3.40 -12.80 -8.72
N TYR A 187 -4.47 -12.09 -8.40
CA TYR A 187 -4.90 -11.83 -7.03
C TYR A 187 -6.42 -11.96 -6.88
N ASP A 188 -6.85 -12.36 -5.69
CA ASP A 188 -8.23 -12.36 -5.22
C ASP A 188 -8.46 -11.12 -4.34
N TYR A 189 -9.40 -10.28 -4.73
CA TYR A 189 -9.87 -9.14 -3.95
C TYR A 189 -11.30 -9.39 -3.47
N ASP A 190 -11.55 -9.24 -2.17
CA ASP A 190 -12.85 -9.52 -1.55
C ASP A 190 -13.80 -8.31 -1.54
N GLY A 191 -13.45 -7.25 -2.26
CA GLY A 191 -14.24 -6.03 -2.35
C GLY A 191 -13.98 -5.03 -1.21
N LYS A 192 -13.12 -5.35 -0.24
CA LYS A 192 -12.98 -4.57 0.99
C LYS A 192 -11.61 -3.94 1.13
N ALA A 193 -11.57 -2.85 1.88
CA ALA A 193 -10.36 -2.22 2.34
C ALA A 193 -10.28 -2.21 3.86
N LEU A 194 -9.12 -2.59 4.40
CA LEU A 194 -8.79 -2.39 5.80
C LEU A 194 -8.85 -0.91 6.18
N VAL A 195 -9.53 -0.59 7.28
CA VAL A 195 -9.63 0.75 7.84
C VAL A 195 -8.78 0.84 9.10
N LEU A 196 -7.78 1.73 9.07
CA LEU A 196 -6.92 2.04 10.20
C LEU A 196 -7.14 3.48 10.66
N ASP A 197 -7.72 3.67 11.85
CA ASP A 197 -7.65 4.96 12.53
C ASP A 197 -6.35 5.05 13.33
N LEU A 198 -5.40 5.80 12.79
CA LEU A 198 -4.12 6.12 13.42
C LEU A 198 -4.08 7.61 13.81
N SER A 199 -5.24 8.18 14.12
CA SER A 199 -5.40 9.58 14.50
C SER A 199 -5.45 9.79 16.02
N GLY A 200 -5.60 8.70 16.78
CA GLY A 200 -5.73 8.69 18.23
C GLY A 200 -7.15 8.98 18.74
N PHE A 201 -8.15 8.95 17.86
CA PHE A 201 -9.57 9.11 18.20
C PHE A 201 -10.33 7.82 17.89
N GLU A 202 -11.37 7.51 18.66
CA GLU A 202 -12.33 6.48 18.26
C GLU A 202 -13.27 7.05 17.19
N LEU A 203 -13.36 6.37 16.05
CA LEU A 203 -14.45 6.59 15.09
C LEU A 203 -15.72 5.98 15.68
N SER A 204 -16.65 6.85 16.10
CA SER A 204 -18.01 6.50 16.52
C SER A 204 -18.79 5.84 15.39
#